data_AF-A0A5C8ALM3-F1
#
_entry.id   AF-A0A5C8ALM3-F1
#
_cell.length_a   1.000
_cell.length_b   1.000
_cell.length_c   1.000
_cell.angle_alpha   90.00
_cell.angle_beta   90.00
_cell.angle_gamma   90.00
#
_symmetry.space_group_name_H-M   'P 1'
#
loop_
_entity.id
_entity.type
_entity.pdbx_description
1 polymer ?
#
loop_
_entity_poly.entity_id
_entity_poly.type
_entity_poly.pdbx_seq_one_letter_code
_entity_poly.pdbx_strand_id
1 'polypeptide(L)' 'MKEGSFLPKEEMLEIARKKGKLYIGIPKETSFQEKRVSLVPEAVSLLVANG' A
#
# COMPACT_ATOMS: atom_id res chain seq x y z
N MET A 1 34.83 7.07 -33.84
CA MET A 1 33.74 6.21 -33.35
C MET A 1 33.91 6.08 -31.84
N LYS A 2 33.00 6.67 -31.05
CA LYS A 2 32.96 6.48 -29.60
C LYS A 2 32.20 5.19 -29.34
N GLU A 3 32.91 4.07 -29.25
CA GLU A 3 32.34 2.81 -28.81
C GLU A 3 32.16 2.87 -27.29
N GLY A 4 31.02 3.40 -26.87
CA GLY A 4 30.59 3.37 -25.48
C GLY A 4 30.29 1.93 -25.09
N SER A 5 31.27 1.27 -24.48
CA SER A 5 31.08 -0.04 -23.84
C SER A 5 30.08 0.13 -22.70
N PHE A 6 28.85 -0.33 -22.90
CA PHE A 6 27.87 -0.42 -21.82
C PHE A 6 28.30 -1.56 -20.89
N LEU A 7 28.94 -1.21 -19.79
CA LEU A 7 29.18 -2.16 -18.70
C LEU A 7 27.83 -2.61 -18.13
N PRO A 8 27.60 -3.92 -17.96
CA PRO A 8 26.37 -4.41 -17.34
C PRO A 8 26.28 -3.83 -15.92
N LYS A 9 25.14 -3.20 -15.62
CA LYS A 9 24.86 -2.72 -14.26
C LYS A 9 24.72 -3.93 -13.34
N GLU A 10 25.32 -3.83 -12.15
CA GLU A 10 25.20 -4.86 -11.12
C GLU A 10 23.74 -5.01 -10.68
N GLU A 11 23.30 -6.26 -10.55
CA GLU A 11 21.95 -6.62 -10.12
C GLU A 11 21.82 -6.26 -8.62
N MET A 12 20.97 -5.28 -8.31
CA MET A 12 20.70 -4.92 -6.91
C MET A 12 19.80 -5.98 -6.30
N LEU A 13 20.28 -6.65 -5.24
CA LEU A 13 19.45 -7.53 -4.41
C LEU A 13 18.16 -6.79 -4.00
N GLU A 14 17.02 -7.45 -4.16
CA GLU A 14 15.71 -6.90 -3.83
C GLU A 14 15.70 -6.51 -2.34
N ILE A 15 15.81 -5.20 -2.06
CA ILE A 15 15.74 -4.69 -0.69
C ILE A 15 14.33 -5.03 -0.20
N ALA A 16 14.25 -5.90 0.81
CA ALA A 16 12.99 -6.29 1.42
C ALA A 16 12.18 -5.02 1.74
N ARG A 17 11.02 -4.85 1.08
CA ARG A 17 10.14 -3.72 1.36
C ARG A 17 9.79 -3.78 2.84
N LYS A 18 10.19 -2.75 3.60
CA LYS A 18 9.77 -2.62 4.99
C LYS A 18 8.24 -2.60 4.99
N LYS A 19 7.63 -3.67 5.50
CA LYS A 19 6.20 -3.69 5.83
C LYS A 19 5.98 -2.65 6.93
N GLY A 20 5.62 -1.44 6.53
CA GLY A 20 5.20 -0.39 7.45
C GLY A 20 3.85 -0.78 8.05
N LYS A 21 3.69 -0.59 9.36
CA LYS A 21 2.38 -0.81 10.00
C LYS A 21 1.42 0.29 9.51
N LEU A 22 0.43 -0.06 8.70
CA LEU A 22 -0.64 0.83 8.26
C LEU A 22 -1.77 0.83 9.30
N TYR A 23 -2.19 2.02 9.75
CA TYR A 23 -3.34 2.19 10.65
C TYR A 23 -4.46 2.94 9.91
N ILE A 24 -5.62 2.31 9.78
CA ILE A 24 -6.81 2.90 9.15
C ILE A 24 -7.88 3.06 10.23
N GLY A 25 -8.22 4.29 10.58
CA GLY A 25 -9.32 4.59 11.50
C GLY A 25 -10.65 4.71 10.76
N ILE A 26 -11.71 4.11 11.31
CA ILE A 26 -13.08 4.26 10.81
C ILE A 26 -13.88 5.06 11.85
N PRO A 27 -14.10 6.36 11.64
CA PRO A 27 -14.86 7.17 12.57
C PRO A 27 -16.36 6.84 12.51
N LYS A 28 -17.08 7.14 13.60
CA LYS A 28 -18.54 7.09 13.61
C LYS A 28 -19.10 8.36 12.95
N GLU A 29 -20.07 8.18 12.07
CA GLU A 29 -20.79 9.30 11.45
C GLU A 29 -21.55 10.12 12.50
N THR A 30 -21.45 11.44 12.41
CA THR A 30 -22.09 12.41 13.32
C THR A 30 -23.30 13.10 12.70
N SER A 31 -23.52 12.90 11.39
CA SER A 31 -24.63 13.47 10.64
C SER A 31 -25.98 12.86 11.05
N PHE A 32 -26.99 13.71 11.18
CA PHE A 32 -28.34 13.27 11.55
C PHE A 32 -28.88 12.26 10.51
N GLN A 33 -29.32 11.09 10.99
CA GLN A 33 -29.84 9.97 10.19
C GLN A 33 -28.85 9.32 9.20
N GLU A 34 -27.56 9.64 9.24
CA GLU A 34 -26.55 8.95 8.44
C GLU A 34 -26.24 7.56 9.03
N LYS A 35 -26.27 6.53 8.18
CA LYS A 35 -26.06 5.12 8.56
C LYS A 35 -25.02 4.41 7.71
N ARG A 36 -24.45 5.08 6.71
CA ARG A 36 -23.38 4.54 5.88
C ARG A 36 -22.10 4.42 6.70
N VAL A 37 -21.21 3.53 6.24
CA VAL A 37 -19.89 3.32 6.81
C VAL A 37 -18.85 3.52 5.70
N SER A 38 -17.72 4.17 6.01
CA SER A 38 -16.70 4.54 5.02
C SER A 38 -16.00 3.33 4.38
N LEU A 39 -15.99 2.18 5.08
CA LEU A 39 -15.46 0.92 4.61
C LEU A 39 -16.45 -0.20 4.89
N VAL A 40 -16.72 -1.01 3.87
CA VAL A 40 -17.46 -2.25 4.02
C VAL A 40 -16.55 -3.33 4.63
N PRO A 41 -17.09 -4.26 5.44
CA PRO A 41 -16.30 -5.33 6.05
C PRO A 41 -15.46 -6.16 5.07
N GLU A 42 -15.98 -6.35 3.85
CA GLU A 42 -15.27 -7.04 2.76
C GLU A 42 -13.97 -6.32 2.36
N ALA A 43 -14.04 -4.99 2.22
CA ALA A 43 -12.89 -4.16 1.86
C ALA A 43 -11.87 -4.11 3.00
N VAL A 44 -12.31 -4.12 4.26
CA VAL A 44 -11.42 -4.24 5.43
C VAL A 44 -10.64 -5.56 5.37
N SER A 45 -11.31 -6.67 5.04
CA SER A 45 -10.66 -7.98 4.94
C SER A 45 -9.58 -8.01 3.86
N LEU A 46 -9.84 -7.40 2.70
CA LEU A 46 -8.86 -7.28 1.63
C LEU A 46 -7.63 -6.44 2.05
N LEU A 47 -7.87 -5.32 2.74
CA LEU A 47 -6.81 -4.42 3.21
C LEU A 47 -5.95 -5.08 4.29
N VAL A 48 -6.54 -5.88 5.19
CA VAL A 48 -5.79 -6.62 6.22
C VAL A 48 -4.98 -7.75 5.61
N ALA A 49 -5.50 -8.45 4.60
CA ALA A 49 -4.79 -9.53 3.93
C ALA A 49 -3.58 -9.07 3.10
N ASN A 50 -3.60 -7.83 2.61
CA ASN A 50 -2.57 -7.26 1.72
C ASN A 50 -1.72 -6.16 2.37
N GLY A 51 -1.95 -5.86 3.66
CA GLY A 51 -1.26 -4.82 4.45
C GLY A 51 0.04 -5.26 5.10
#